data_AF-A0A2M9YPB0-F1
#
_entry.id   AF-A0A2M9YPB0-F1
#
_cell.length_a   1.000
_cell.length_b   1.000
_cell.length_c   1.000
_cell.angle_alpha   90.00
_cell.angle_beta   90.00
_cell.angle_gamma   90.00
#
_symmetry.space_group_name_H-M   'P 1'
#
loop_
_entity.id
_entity.type
_entity.pdbx_description
1 polymer ?
#
loop_
_entity_poly.entity_id
_entity_poly.type
_entity_poly.pdbx_seq_one_letter_code
_entity_poly.pdbx_strand_id
1 'polypeptide(L)'
;MKNKVLVCVLVSCISFGVFAEEESPVKFKLEKSFGNSYLLKIVHPSNYGIQKDAPHKILLNAGKGVKVEKANLTVKGKTSEKKKEYLSSVDPIQLTVTGKGDLEIHGKIYYCNFDKNICIPGKIQQVEMIQ
;
A
#
# COMPACT_ATOMS: atom_id res chain seq x y z
N MET A 1 -63.30 27.25 -7.02
CA MET A 1 -62.95 25.88 -7.43
C MET A 1 -61.59 25.54 -6.85
N LYS A 2 -61.54 24.65 -5.85
CA LYS A 2 -60.32 24.15 -5.21
C LYS A 2 -60.19 22.69 -5.61
N ASN A 3 -59.04 22.27 -6.13
CA ASN A 3 -58.56 20.90 -5.98
C ASN A 3 -57.03 20.91 -6.09
N LYS A 4 -56.39 20.65 -4.95
CA LYS A 4 -54.96 20.36 -4.82
C LYS A 4 -54.80 18.86 -5.08
N VAL A 5 -53.94 18.48 -6.02
CA VAL A 5 -53.41 17.12 -6.09
C VAL A 5 -51.89 17.23 -6.11
N LEU A 6 -51.32 16.94 -4.93
CA LEU A 6 -49.90 16.81 -4.66
C LEU A 6 -49.49 15.38 -5.08
N VAL A 7 -48.67 15.24 -6.11
CA VAL A 7 -48.10 13.95 -6.50
C VAL A 7 -46.67 13.86 -5.94
N CYS A 8 -46.54 13.18 -4.80
CA CYS A 8 -45.25 12.77 -4.25
C CYS A 8 -44.73 11.57 -5.06
N VAL A 9 -43.75 11.81 -5.93
CA VAL A 9 -42.97 10.73 -6.56
C VAL A 9 -41.91 10.27 -5.58
N LEU A 10 -42.06 9.05 -5.08
CA LEU A 10 -41.10 8.31 -4.26
C LEU A 10 -39.74 8.27 -4.98
N VAL A 11 -38.74 8.94 -4.40
CA VAL A 11 -37.33 8.73 -4.76
C VAL A 11 -36.89 7.43 -4.10
N SER A 12 -36.85 6.37 -4.90
CA SER A 12 -36.20 5.10 -4.55
C SER A 12 -34.69 5.35 -4.43
N CYS A 13 -34.21 5.61 -3.21
CA CYS A 13 -32.80 5.56 -2.87
C CYS A 13 -32.33 4.10 -3.00
N ILE A 14 -31.78 3.75 -4.16
CA ILE A 14 -31.00 2.52 -4.32
C ILE A 14 -29.74 2.72 -3.50
N SER A 15 -29.75 2.21 -2.27
CA SER A 15 -28.57 2.14 -1.41
C SER A 15 -27.60 1.14 -2.03
N PHE A 16 -26.71 1.63 -2.90
CA PHE A 16 -25.49 0.94 -3.26
C PHE A 16 -24.66 0.81 -1.99
N GLY A 17 -24.75 -0.36 -1.35
CA GLY A 17 -23.80 -0.78 -0.33
C GLY A 17 -22.44 -0.93 -0.99
N VAL A 18 -21.67 0.16 -1.04
CA VAL A 18 -20.24 0.11 -1.35
C VAL A 18 -19.60 -0.63 -0.19
N PHE A 19 -19.32 -1.92 -0.38
CA PHE A 19 -18.37 -2.64 0.46
C PHE A 19 -17.02 -1.95 0.27
N ALA A 20 -16.69 -0.99 1.12
CA ALA A 20 -15.35 -0.47 1.22
C ALA A 20 -14.49 -1.59 1.80
N GLU A 21 -13.78 -2.35 0.96
CA GLU A 21 -12.59 -3.05 1.42
C GLU A 21 -11.69 -1.98 2.04
N GLU A 22 -11.55 -2.01 3.37
CA GLU A 22 -10.71 -1.07 4.10
C GLU A 22 -9.27 -1.24 3.59
N GLU A 23 -8.82 -0.28 2.77
CA GLU A 23 -7.49 -0.28 2.17
C GLU A 23 -6.42 -0.47 3.27
N SER A 24 -5.40 -1.29 3.00
CA SER A 24 -4.32 -1.52 3.96
C SER A 24 -3.71 -0.18 4.42
N PRO A 25 -3.56 0.06 5.74
CA PRO A 25 -2.91 1.26 6.27
C PRO A 25 -1.41 1.29 5.95
N VAL A 26 -0.83 0.15 5.58
CA VAL A 26 0.53 0.06 5.05
C VAL A 26 0.48 0.17 3.53
N LYS A 27 1.29 1.07 2.97
CA LYS A 27 1.35 1.35 1.53
C LYS A 27 2.79 1.31 1.01
N PHE A 28 2.93 1.13 -0.29
CA PHE A 28 4.22 1.37 -0.95
C PHE A 28 4.31 2.84 -1.40
N LYS A 29 5.54 3.31 -1.60
CA LYS A 29 5.79 4.58 -2.27
C LYS A 29 7.09 4.44 -3.06
N LEU A 30 7.02 4.68 -4.36
CA LEU A 30 8.20 4.66 -5.20
C LEU A 30 8.69 6.10 -5.42
N GLU A 31 9.94 6.37 -5.06
CA GLU A 31 10.56 7.68 -5.26
C GLU A 31 11.74 7.58 -6.21
N LYS A 32 11.76 8.41 -7.26
CA LYS A 32 12.91 8.50 -8.16
C LYS A 32 14.09 9.12 -7.40
N SER A 33 15.24 8.48 -7.50
CA SER A 33 16.51 8.95 -6.97
C SER A 33 17.35 9.47 -8.16
N PHE A 34 18.65 9.19 -8.19
CA PHE A 34 19.53 9.59 -9.28
C PHE A 34 19.55 8.58 -10.44
N GLY A 35 19.41 9.09 -11.67
CA GLY A 35 19.43 8.30 -12.90
C GLY A 35 18.29 7.27 -12.95
N ASN A 36 18.65 5.99 -13.11
CA ASN A 36 17.74 4.85 -13.16
C ASN A 36 17.47 4.23 -11.78
N SER A 37 17.86 4.92 -10.71
CA SER A 37 17.67 4.43 -9.34
C SER A 37 16.35 4.92 -8.75
N TYR A 38 15.64 4.03 -8.08
CA TYR A 38 14.41 4.31 -7.35
C TYR A 38 14.51 3.79 -5.92
N LEU A 39 13.77 4.43 -5.01
CA LEU A 39 13.63 4.04 -3.62
C LEU A 39 12.20 3.59 -3.38
N LEU A 40 12.02 2.29 -3.18
CA LEU A 40 10.74 1.72 -2.75
C LEU A 40 10.66 1.82 -1.22
N LYS A 41 9.72 2.63 -0.74
CA LYS A 41 9.45 2.81 0.68
C LYS A 41 8.19 2.03 1.08
N ILE A 42 8.20 1.50 2.29
CA ILE A 42 7.01 0.99 2.97
C ILE A 42 6.61 2.03 4.00
N VAL A 43 5.43 2.63 3.82
CA VAL A 43 4.92 3.69 4.69
C VAL A 43 3.74 3.19 5.48
N HIS A 44 3.67 3.58 6.75
CA HIS A 44 2.56 3.26 7.64
C HIS A 44 2.40 4.35 8.70
N PRO A 45 1.22 4.49 9.33
CA PRO A 45 1.02 5.43 10.42
C PRO A 45 1.90 5.10 11.64
N SER A 46 2.13 6.08 12.52
CA SER A 46 3.05 5.96 13.66
C SER A 46 2.61 4.97 14.74
N ASN A 47 1.32 4.65 14.81
CA ASN A 47 0.76 3.62 15.69
C ASN A 47 0.80 2.22 15.09
N TYR A 48 1.42 2.04 13.92
CA TYR A 48 1.66 0.74 13.30
C TYR A 48 3.15 0.37 13.37
N GLY A 49 3.44 -0.92 13.25
CA GLY A 49 4.78 -1.41 13.00
C GLY A 49 4.81 -2.68 12.19
N ILE A 50 5.90 -2.91 11.45
CA ILE A 50 6.08 -4.06 10.57
C ILE A 50 6.77 -5.18 11.35
N GLN A 51 6.23 -6.39 11.35
CA GLN A 51 6.77 -7.50 12.15
C GLN A 51 8.16 -7.92 11.64
N LYS A 52 9.19 -7.90 12.48
CA LYS A 52 10.59 -8.03 12.02
C LYS A 52 10.88 -9.37 11.34
N ASP A 53 10.45 -10.45 11.97
CA ASP A 53 10.82 -11.82 11.58
C ASP A 53 9.70 -12.53 10.79
N ALA A 54 8.70 -11.77 10.33
CA ALA A 54 7.62 -12.31 9.52
C ALA A 54 8.05 -12.52 8.06
N PRO A 55 7.43 -13.50 7.35
CA PRO A 55 7.80 -13.83 5.98
C PRO A 55 7.18 -12.85 4.97
N HIS A 56 7.63 -11.59 5.00
CA HIS A 56 7.21 -10.57 4.05
C HIS A 56 7.55 -10.98 2.62
N LYS A 57 6.67 -10.66 1.68
CA LYS A 57 6.90 -10.91 0.26
C LYS A 57 6.60 -9.66 -0.54
N ILE A 58 7.56 -9.23 -1.34
CA ILE A 58 7.38 -8.16 -2.33
C ILE A 58 7.67 -8.77 -3.69
N LEU A 59 6.82 -8.50 -4.67
CA LEU A 59 6.96 -8.90 -6.06
C LEU A 59 6.88 -7.65 -6.93
N LEU A 60 7.77 -7.57 -7.91
CA LEU A 60 7.81 -6.50 -8.90
C LEU A 60 7.46 -7.10 -10.26
N ASN A 61 6.38 -6.65 -10.88
CA ASN A 61 6.05 -7.01 -12.25
C ASN A 61 6.36 -5.82 -13.16
N ALA A 62 7.38 -5.98 -14.00
CA ALA A 62 7.71 -4.98 -14.99
C ALA A 62 6.77 -5.12 -16.20
N GLY A 63 6.01 -4.07 -16.49
CA GLY A 63 5.20 -3.96 -17.68
C GLY A 63 6.03 -3.84 -18.95
N LYS A 64 5.36 -3.78 -20.10
CA LYS A 64 6.04 -3.71 -21.41
C LYS A 64 6.93 -2.47 -21.48
N GLY A 65 8.23 -2.68 -21.72
CA GLY A 65 9.20 -1.59 -21.85
C GLY A 65 9.87 -1.17 -20.55
N VAL A 66 9.54 -1.79 -19.41
CA VAL A 66 10.22 -1.62 -18.13
C VAL A 66 11.10 -2.84 -17.85
N LYS A 67 12.25 -2.63 -17.22
CA LYS A 67 13.11 -3.71 -16.74
C LYS A 67 13.63 -3.37 -15.34
N VAL A 68 13.48 -4.31 -14.41
CA VAL A 68 14.10 -4.22 -13.08
C VAL A 68 15.44 -4.96 -13.13
N GLU A 69 16.54 -4.22 -13.04
CA GLU A 69 17.89 -4.79 -13.15
C GLU A 69 18.44 -5.25 -11.81
N LYS A 70 18.10 -4.54 -10.73
CA LYS A 70 18.54 -4.86 -9.38
C LYS A 70 17.44 -4.53 -8.38
N ALA A 71 17.14 -5.48 -7.52
CA ALA A 71 16.24 -5.31 -6.39
C ALA A 71 16.65 -6.27 -5.26
N ASN A 72 16.94 -5.74 -4.07
CA ASN A 72 17.01 -6.54 -2.85
C ASN A 72 15.76 -6.25 -2.02
N LEU A 73 14.72 -7.06 -2.21
CA LEU A 73 13.38 -6.83 -1.64
C LEU A 73 13.26 -7.23 -0.17
N THR A 74 14.37 -7.25 0.57
CA THR A 74 14.37 -7.59 2.00
C THR A 74 13.82 -6.43 2.82
N VAL A 75 12.83 -6.72 3.66
CA VAL A 75 12.27 -5.76 4.61
C VAL A 75 13.14 -5.73 5.86
N LYS A 76 13.79 -4.59 6.11
CA LYS A 76 14.64 -4.32 7.27
C LYS A 76 14.50 -2.85 7.67
N GLY A 77 14.89 -2.49 8.89
CA GLY A 77 14.88 -1.09 9.31
C GLY A 77 15.04 -0.90 10.82
N LYS A 78 14.53 0.22 11.33
CA LYS A 78 14.67 0.61 12.73
C LYS A 78 13.69 -0.18 13.60
N THR A 79 14.21 -1.03 14.49
CA THR A 79 13.44 -1.72 15.54
C THR A 79 12.69 -0.71 16.41
N SER A 80 11.42 -0.99 16.69
CA SER A 80 10.60 -0.18 17.58
C SER A 80 11.15 -0.21 19.02
N GLU A 81 11.16 0.95 19.65
CA GLU A 81 11.55 1.09 21.06
C GLU A 81 10.46 0.55 21.99
N LYS A 82 9.19 0.61 21.56
CA LYS A 82 8.02 0.13 22.31
C LYS A 82 7.86 -1.40 22.27
N LYS A 83 8.11 -2.02 21.12
CA LYS A 83 7.91 -3.46 20.88
C LYS A 83 9.02 -4.01 19.98
N LYS A 84 9.95 -4.79 20.52
CA LYS A 84 11.21 -5.19 19.85
C LYS A 84 11.03 -6.16 18.68
N GLU A 85 9.87 -6.79 18.61
CA GLU A 85 9.45 -7.71 17.55
C GLU A 85 8.92 -6.98 16.30
N TYR A 86 8.81 -5.65 16.35
CA TYR A 86 8.37 -4.82 15.21
C TYR A 86 9.43 -3.78 14.80
N LEU A 87 9.40 -3.41 13.53
CA LEU A 87 10.08 -2.26 12.96
C LEU A 87 9.16 -1.03 13.07
N SER A 88 9.71 0.06 13.59
CA SER A 88 9.06 1.38 13.62
C SER A 88 9.19 2.13 12.29
N SER A 89 10.19 1.78 11.49
CA SER A 89 10.36 2.25 10.12
C SER A 89 11.11 1.19 9.31
N VAL A 90 10.83 1.13 8.02
CA VAL A 90 11.53 0.26 7.07
C VAL A 90 12.53 1.11 6.28
N ASP A 91 13.74 0.61 6.10
CA ASP A 91 14.76 1.23 5.26
C ASP A 91 14.28 1.24 3.80
N PRO A 92 14.46 2.34 3.05
CA PRO A 92 14.11 2.36 1.64
C PRO A 92 14.84 1.26 0.86
N ILE A 93 14.08 0.49 0.09
CA ILE A 93 14.60 -0.57 -0.77
C ILE A 93 15.05 0.06 -2.09
N GLN A 94 16.34 -0.04 -2.38
CA GLN A 94 16.90 0.48 -3.63
C GLN A 94 16.58 -0.44 -4.81
N LEU A 95 16.04 0.15 -5.87
CA LEU A 95 15.74 -0.50 -7.14
C LEU A 95 16.53 0.19 -8.26
N THR A 96 17.00 -0.58 -9.23
CA THR A 96 17.49 -0.05 -10.51
C THR A 96 16.50 -0.47 -11.58
N VAL A 97 15.83 0.51 -12.18
CA VAL A 97 14.75 0.31 -13.15
C VAL A 97 15.05 1.10 -14.41
N THR A 98 14.99 0.44 -15.56
CA THR A 98 15.26 1.05 -16.88
C THR A 98 14.03 0.95 -17.77
N GLY A 99 13.99 1.82 -18.78
CA GLY A 99 12.89 1.91 -19.73
C GLY A 99 11.71 2.75 -19.23
N LYS A 100 10.55 2.60 -19.86
CA LYS A 100 9.34 3.39 -19.59
C LYS A 100 8.10 2.52 -19.65
N GLY A 101 7.15 2.77 -18.76
CA GLY A 101 5.90 2.01 -18.65
C GLY A 101 5.56 1.68 -17.21
N ASP A 102 4.62 0.76 -17.02
CA ASP A 102 4.10 0.43 -15.70
C ASP A 102 5.02 -0.54 -14.95
N LEU A 103 5.21 -0.27 -13.66
CA LEU A 103 5.79 -1.18 -12.69
C LEU A 103 4.74 -1.51 -11.63
N GLU A 104 4.27 -2.75 -11.62
CA GLU A 104 3.35 -3.22 -10.59
C GLU A 104 4.13 -3.76 -9.39
N ILE A 105 3.68 -3.40 -8.20
CA ILE A 105 4.31 -3.74 -6.93
C ILE A 105 3.25 -4.45 -6.09
N HIS A 106 3.49 -5.73 -5.80
CA HIS A 106 2.62 -6.55 -4.96
C HIS A 106 3.34 -6.87 -3.65
N GLY A 107 2.65 -6.65 -2.53
CA GLY A 107 3.17 -6.86 -1.19
C GLY A 107 2.27 -7.77 -0.37
N LYS A 108 2.86 -8.73 0.34
CA LYS A 108 2.28 -9.34 1.54
C LYS A 108 3.13 -8.91 2.72
N ILE A 109 2.68 -7.91 3.47
CA ILE A 109 3.41 -7.30 4.58
C ILE A 109 2.69 -7.57 5.89
N TYR A 110 3.38 -8.15 6.86
CA TYR A 110 2.82 -8.42 8.20
C TYR A 110 3.04 -7.22 9.10
N TYR A 111 1.96 -6.65 9.62
CA TYR A 111 2.04 -5.48 10.49
C TYR A 111 1.09 -5.60 11.67
N CYS A 112 1.30 -4.76 12.68
CA CYS A 112 0.41 -4.65 13.83
C CYS A 112 0.03 -3.19 14.10
N ASN A 113 -1.24 -2.95 14.41
CA ASN A 113 -1.71 -1.71 15.03
C ASN A 113 -1.49 -1.83 16.54
N PHE A 114 -0.65 -0.96 17.11
CA PHE A 114 -0.28 -1.01 18.52
C PHE A 114 -1.40 -0.55 19.46
N ASP A 115 -2.28 0.36 19.01
CA ASP A 115 -3.38 0.89 19.82
C ASP A 115 -4.51 -0.14 19.94
N LYS A 116 -4.83 -0.81 18.82
CA LYS A 116 -5.89 -1.82 18.76
C LYS A 116 -5.39 -3.23 19.13
N ASN A 117 -4.08 -3.42 19.20
CA ASN A 117 -3.42 -4.72 19.40
C ASN A 117 -3.86 -5.78 18.36
N ILE A 118 -4.05 -5.35 17.11
CA ILE A 118 -4.46 -6.20 15.99
C ILE A 118 -3.28 -6.34 15.03
N CYS A 119 -2.89 -7.59 14.74
CA CYS A 119 -1.81 -7.88 13.80
C CYS A 119 -2.33 -8.74 12.64
N ILE A 120 -2.17 -8.27 11.41
CA ILE A 120 -2.72 -8.89 10.20
C ILE A 120 -1.75 -8.79 9.02
N PRO A 121 -1.79 -9.74 8.07
CA PRO A 121 -1.10 -9.59 6.80
C PRO A 121 -1.84 -8.60 5.88
N GLY A 122 -1.19 -7.50 5.54
CA GLY A 122 -1.65 -6.60 4.48
C GLY A 122 -1.31 -7.14 3.10
N LYS A 123 -2.31 -7.26 2.24
CA LYS A 123 -2.11 -7.39 0.80
C LYS A 123 -2.12 -5.98 0.20
N ILE A 124 -1.00 -5.57 -0.36
CA ILE A 124 -0.79 -4.23 -0.89
C ILE A 124 -0.53 -4.39 -2.39
N GLN A 125 -1.22 -3.60 -3.21
CA GLN A 125 -1.01 -3.56 -4.65
C GLN A 125 -0.89 -2.10 -5.07
N GLN A 126 0.13 -1.82 -5.89
CA GLN A 126 0.40 -0.48 -6.37
C GLN A 126 0.97 -0.53 -7.77
N VAL A 127 0.54 0.36 -8.64
CA VAL A 127 1.07 0.51 -9.99
C VAL A 127 1.72 1.88 -10.08
N GLU A 128 2.96 1.91 -10.55
CA GLU A 128 3.75 3.14 -10.71
C GLU A 128 4.19 3.28 -12.16
N MET A 129 4.10 4.50 -12.71
CA MET A 129 4.54 4.79 -14.07
C MET A 129 6.01 5.22 -14.05
N ILE A 130 6.87 4.43 -14.69
CA ILE A 130 8.29 4.72 -14.87
C ILE A 130 8.48 5.64 -16.08
N GLN A 131 9.17 6.77 -15.87
CA GLN A 131 9.43 7.82 -16.87
C GLN A 131 10.90 7.98 -17.21
#